data_AF-U6DD88-F1
#
_entry.id   AF-U6DD88-F1
#
_cell.length_a   1.000
_cell.length_b   1.000
_cell.length_c   1.000
_cell.angle_alpha   90.00
_cell.angle_beta   90.00
_cell.angle_gamma   90.00
#
_symmetry.space_group_name_H-M   'P 1'
#
loop_
_entity.id
_entity.type
_entity.pdbx_description
1 polymer ?
#
loop_
_entity_poly.entity_id
_entity_poly.type
_entity_poly.pdbx_seq_one_letter_code
_entity_poly.pdbx_strand_id
1 'polypeptide(L)'
;MAAARRVHADGGCEEKGPEGSCPAVPPGATIPRVKLLDTLVETFLQKLVAAGSYRRFSDCYKRLCQLQPDVTQRIHDKFVAQLQASVREEISEIKAEGNLEAVLDALDRIVEEGKDRTEPAW
;
A
#
# COMPACT_ATOMS: atom_id res chain seq x y z
N MET A 1 16.48 -39.85 22.16
CA MET A 1 17.25 -40.07 20.92
C MET A 1 16.66 -41.28 20.20
N ALA A 2 16.05 -41.08 19.04
CA ALA A 2 15.72 -42.13 18.08
C ALA A 2 15.60 -41.49 16.69
N ALA A 3 16.17 -42.16 15.71
CA ALA A 3 16.72 -41.60 14.48
C ALA A 3 15.69 -41.36 13.37
N ALA A 4 16.10 -40.51 12.42
CA ALA A 4 15.43 -40.15 11.20
C ALA A 4 15.17 -41.34 10.26
N ARG A 5 14.11 -41.24 9.46
CA ARG A 5 13.96 -41.95 8.19
C ARG A 5 13.48 -40.97 7.11
N ARG A 6 14.38 -40.64 6.19
CA ARG A 6 14.04 -40.11 4.85
C ARG A 6 13.89 -41.29 3.90
N VAL A 7 12.86 -41.26 3.07
CA VAL A 7 12.81 -41.98 1.78
C VAL A 7 12.23 -41.00 0.75
N HIS A 8 13.00 -40.78 -0.31
CA HIS A 8 12.59 -40.15 -1.57
C HIS A 8 12.14 -41.24 -2.55
N ALA A 9 11.07 -40.97 -3.30
CA ALA A 9 10.75 -41.47 -4.65
C ALA A 9 9.49 -40.70 -5.08
N ASP A 10 9.62 -39.60 -5.80
CA ASP A 10 9.56 -39.50 -7.27
C ASP A 10 8.24 -40.03 -7.86
N GLY A 11 7.47 -39.11 -8.46
CA GLY A 11 6.16 -39.35 -9.04
C GLY A 11 5.60 -38.04 -9.57
N GLY A 12 6.04 -37.66 -10.77
CA GLY A 12 5.63 -36.43 -11.45
C GLY A 12 4.16 -36.43 -11.85
N CYS A 13 3.54 -35.25 -11.78
CA CYS A 13 2.36 -34.92 -12.54
C CYS A 13 2.43 -33.41 -12.85
N GLU A 14 2.34 -33.09 -14.14
CA GLU A 14 2.62 -31.80 -14.75
C GLU A 14 1.89 -30.62 -14.10
N GLU A 15 2.64 -29.57 -13.80
CA GLU A 15 2.12 -28.27 -13.42
C GLU A 15 1.65 -27.54 -14.69
N LYS A 16 0.35 -27.27 -14.81
CA LYS A 16 -0.17 -26.27 -15.76
C LYS A 16 -0.75 -25.11 -14.97
N GLY A 17 0.15 -24.23 -14.51
CA GLY A 17 -0.23 -22.91 -14.03
C GLY A 17 -0.87 -22.09 -15.17
N PRO A 18 -1.90 -21.27 -14.89
CA PRO A 18 -2.36 -20.29 -15.86
C PRO A 18 -1.29 -19.21 -15.98
N GLU A 19 -0.75 -19.04 -17.18
CA GLU A 19 0.09 -17.91 -17.55
C GLU A 19 -0.72 -16.61 -17.36
N GLY A 20 -0.66 -16.08 -16.14
CA GLY A 20 -1.00 -14.71 -15.84
C GLY A 20 0.06 -13.83 -16.49
N SER A 21 -0.15 -13.52 -17.76
CA SER A 21 0.65 -12.54 -18.49
C SER A 21 0.53 -11.19 -17.79
N CYS A 22 1.49 -10.90 -16.91
CA CYS A 22 1.75 -9.53 -16.49
C CYS A 22 2.08 -8.74 -17.75
N PRO A 23 1.39 -7.62 -18.05
CA PRO A 23 1.89 -6.74 -19.09
C PRO A 23 3.28 -6.27 -18.65
N ALA A 24 4.30 -6.71 -19.39
CA ALA A 24 5.67 -6.30 -19.18
C ALA A 24 5.73 -4.78 -19.36
N VAL A 25 5.91 -4.07 -18.24
CA VAL A 25 6.23 -2.65 -18.25
C VAL A 25 7.57 -2.52 -18.99
N PRO A 26 7.67 -1.66 -20.02
CA PRO A 26 8.92 -1.48 -20.75
C PRO A 26 10.06 -1.16 -19.78
N PRO A 27 11.25 -1.77 -19.92
CA PRO A 27 12.41 -1.39 -19.13
C PRO A 27 12.75 0.07 -19.48
N GLY A 28 12.43 0.99 -18.57
CA GLY A 28 12.61 2.43 -18.76
C GLY A 28 11.36 3.29 -18.55
N ALA A 29 10.19 2.72 -18.26
CA ALA A 29 9.03 3.53 -17.87
C ALA A 29 9.16 3.99 -16.40
N THR A 30 9.58 5.24 -16.21
CA THR A 30 9.59 5.89 -14.89
C THR A 30 8.16 5.97 -14.35
N ILE A 31 7.91 5.48 -13.14
CA ILE A 31 6.61 5.63 -12.47
C ILE A 31 6.36 7.12 -12.27
N PRO A 32 5.23 7.68 -12.75
CA PRO A 32 4.94 9.10 -12.57
C PRO A 32 4.97 9.47 -11.09
N ARG A 33 5.62 10.57 -10.74
CA ARG A 33 5.80 10.97 -9.33
C ARG A 33 4.47 11.20 -8.63
N VAL A 34 3.46 11.69 -9.35
CA VAL A 34 2.10 11.82 -8.81
C VAL A 34 1.50 10.48 -8.40
N LYS A 35 1.74 9.40 -9.16
CA LYS A 35 1.29 8.04 -8.80
C LYS A 35 2.08 7.46 -7.64
N LEU A 36 3.36 7.80 -7.53
CA LEU A 36 4.16 7.44 -6.37
C LEU A 36 3.60 8.11 -5.11
N LEU A 37 3.24 9.40 -5.17
CA LEU A 37 2.60 10.10 -4.07
C LEU A 37 1.27 9.45 -3.67
N ASP A 38 0.39 9.15 -4.63
CA ASP A 38 -0.88 8.46 -4.38
C ASP A 38 -0.65 7.12 -3.67
N THR A 39 0.36 6.37 -4.11
CA THR A 39 0.74 5.07 -3.53
C THR A 39 1.28 5.21 -2.12
N LEU A 40 2.08 6.24 -1.85
CA LEU A 40 2.62 6.52 -0.52
C LEU A 40 1.50 6.83 0.48
N VAL A 41 0.52 7.62 0.06
CA VAL A 41 -0.65 7.97 0.88
C VAL A 41 -1.50 6.73 1.17
N GLU A 42 -1.75 5.90 0.15
CA GLU A 42 -2.46 4.63 0.32
C GLU A 42 -1.73 3.70 1.30
N THR A 43 -0.42 3.54 1.11
CA THR A 43 0.42 2.70 1.98
C THR A 43 0.45 3.23 3.41
N PHE A 44 0.51 4.54 3.60
CA PHE A 44 0.42 5.18 4.90
C PHE A 44 -0.90 4.83 5.60
N LEU A 45 -2.03 5.01 4.92
CA LEU A 45 -3.35 4.70 5.47
C LEU A 45 -3.50 3.22 5.81
N GLN A 46 -3.02 2.32 4.96
CA GLN A 46 -3.00 0.89 5.23
C GLN A 46 -2.21 0.56 6.50
N LYS A 47 -1.01 1.13 6.65
CA LYS A 47 -0.18 0.92 7.84
C LYS A 47 -0.81 1.52 9.09
N LEU A 48 -1.43 2.70 8.98
CA LEU A 48 -2.14 3.35 10.08
C LEU A 48 -3.30 2.48 10.59
N VAL A 49 -4.14 1.98 9.68
CA VAL A 49 -5.27 1.11 10.03
C VAL A 49 -4.80 -0.23 10.59
N ALA A 50 -3.74 -0.82 10.04
CA ALA A 50 -3.16 -2.04 10.58
C ALA A 50 -2.66 -1.85 12.02
N ALA A 51 -1.99 -0.72 12.31
CA ALA A 51 -1.53 -0.38 13.66
C ALA A 51 -2.71 -0.16 14.63
N GLY A 52 -3.82 0.39 14.13
CA GLY A 52 -5.09 0.59 14.84
C GLY A 52 -6.12 -0.53 14.65
N SER A 53 -5.68 -1.77 14.38
CA SER A 53 -6.57 -2.90 14.12
C SER A 53 -7.63 -3.09 15.22
N TYR A 54 -8.81 -3.64 14.85
CA TYR A 54 -9.91 -3.87 15.80
C TYR A 54 -9.45 -4.67 17.02
N ARG A 55 -8.56 -5.66 16.84
CA ARG A 55 -7.96 -6.40 17.95
C ARG A 55 -7.30 -5.47 18.96
N ARG A 56 -6.37 -4.62 18.51
CA ARG A 56 -5.67 -3.66 19.38
C ARG A 56 -6.63 -2.65 20.02
N PHE A 57 -7.62 -2.19 19.28
CA PHE A 57 -8.68 -1.33 19.81
C PHE A 57 -9.46 -2.04 20.93
N SER A 58 -9.93 -3.26 20.70
CA SER A 58 -10.71 -4.05 21.65
C SER A 58 -9.92 -4.42 22.91
N ASP A 59 -8.60 -4.63 22.78
CA ASP A 59 -7.69 -4.88 23.90
C ASP A 59 -7.63 -3.68 24.87
N CYS A 60 -7.83 -2.45 24.38
CA CYS A 60 -7.91 -1.25 25.20
C CYS A 60 -9.30 -1.03 25.84
N TYR A 61 -10.36 -1.59 25.25
CA TYR A 61 -11.75 -1.38 25.67
C TYR A 61 -12.48 -2.67 26.08
N LYS A 62 -11.77 -3.60 26.75
CA LYS A 62 -12.24 -4.97 27.03
C LYS A 62 -13.64 -5.05 27.64
N ARG A 63 -13.94 -4.25 28.66
CA ARG A 63 -15.25 -4.27 29.33
C ARG A 63 -16.39 -3.85 28.40
N LEU A 64 -16.16 -2.83 27.57
CA LEU A 64 -17.16 -2.38 26.60
C LEU A 64 -17.37 -3.45 25.51
N CYS A 65 -16.30 -4.05 25.02
CA CYS A 65 -16.36 -5.13 24.03
C CYS A 65 -17.13 -6.35 24.54
N GLN A 66 -16.95 -6.71 25.81
CA GLN A 66 -17.66 -7.83 26.45
C GLN A 66 -19.16 -7.57 26.59
N LEU A 67 -19.54 -6.33 26.91
CA LEU A 67 -20.95 -5.96 27.11
C LEU A 67 -21.68 -5.74 25.79
N GLN A 68 -21.01 -5.15 24.80
CA GLN A 68 -21.61 -4.69 23.53
C GLN A 68 -20.64 -4.87 22.36
N PRO A 69 -20.35 -6.12 21.92
CA PRO A 69 -19.39 -6.39 20.86
C PRO A 69 -19.78 -5.74 19.53
N ASP A 70 -21.05 -5.87 19.12
CA ASP A 70 -21.56 -5.35 17.85
C ASP A 70 -21.54 -3.81 17.78
N VAL A 71 -21.81 -3.14 18.91
CA VAL A 71 -21.73 -1.68 18.98
C VAL A 71 -20.28 -1.25 18.93
N THR A 72 -19.40 -1.93 19.65
CA THR A 72 -17.97 -1.61 19.68
C THR A 72 -17.30 -1.80 18.33
N GLN A 73 -17.66 -2.86 17.60
CA GLN A 73 -17.19 -3.08 16.24
C GLN A 73 -17.67 -1.97 15.30
N ARG A 74 -18.97 -1.62 15.31
CA ARG A 74 -19.51 -0.52 14.50
C ARG A 74 -18.85 0.83 14.80
N ILE A 75 -18.50 1.10 16.06
CA ILE A 75 -17.77 2.31 16.45
C ILE A 75 -16.37 2.30 15.81
N HIS A 76 -15.64 1.19 15.90
CA HIS A 76 -14.31 1.06 15.30
C HIS A 76 -14.35 1.21 13.78
N ASP A 77 -15.27 0.52 13.11
CA ASP A 77 -15.45 0.59 11.66
C ASP A 77 -15.75 2.02 11.21
N LYS A 78 -16.67 2.71 11.90
CA LYS A 78 -17.01 4.11 11.62
C LYS A 78 -15.82 5.03 11.85
N PHE A 79 -15.09 4.85 12.95
CA PHE A 79 -13.90 5.64 13.25
C PHE A 79 -12.84 5.48 12.15
N VAL A 80 -12.53 4.25 11.74
CA VAL A 80 -11.54 3.97 10.69
C VAL A 80 -11.98 4.57 9.36
N ALA A 81 -13.23 4.36 8.96
CA ALA A 81 -13.76 4.90 7.71
C ALA A 81 -13.70 6.43 7.68
N GLN A 82 -14.12 7.10 8.77
CA GLN A 82 -14.09 8.55 8.87
C GLN A 82 -12.66 9.10 8.88
N LEU A 83 -11.74 8.47 9.61
CA LEU A 83 -10.33 8.85 9.63
C LEU A 83 -9.70 8.74 8.24
N GLN A 84 -9.91 7.60 7.56
CA GLN A 84 -9.37 7.40 6.20
C GLN A 84 -9.96 8.39 5.21
N ALA A 85 -11.26 8.65 5.26
CA ALA A 85 -11.92 9.61 4.38
C ALA A 85 -11.37 11.03 4.61
N SER A 86 -11.32 11.48 5.86
CA SER A 86 -10.82 12.81 6.22
C SER A 86 -9.36 13.03 5.79
N VAL A 87 -8.49 12.05 6.01
CA VAL A 87 -7.09 12.16 5.56
C VAL A 87 -6.98 12.20 4.03
N ARG A 88 -7.77 11.40 3.31
CA ARG A 88 -7.77 11.43 1.84
C ARG A 88 -8.27 12.75 1.29
N GLU A 89 -9.32 13.29 1.89
CA GLU A 89 -9.91 14.58 1.54
C GLU A 89 -8.89 15.70 1.75
N GLU A 90 -8.32 15.81 2.95
CA GLU A 90 -7.30 16.82 3.28
C GLU A 90 -6.10 16.76 2.32
N ILE A 91 -5.59 15.56 2.03
CA ILE A 91 -4.47 15.40 1.09
C ILE A 91 -4.88 15.80 -0.32
N SER A 92 -6.11 15.50 -0.74
CA SER A 92 -6.62 15.88 -2.06
C SER A 92 -6.76 17.39 -2.18
N GLU A 93 -7.21 18.06 -1.12
CA GLU A 93 -7.27 19.53 -1.05
C GLU A 93 -5.88 20.14 -1.15
N ILE A 94 -4.90 19.65 -0.36
CA ILE A 94 -3.50 20.12 -0.43
C ILE A 94 -2.91 19.90 -1.83
N LYS A 95 -3.18 18.75 -2.46
CA LYS A 95 -2.74 18.47 -3.84
C LYS A 95 -3.32 19.47 -4.84
N ALA A 96 -4.60 19.80 -4.68
CA ALA A 96 -5.29 20.74 -5.56
C ALA A 96 -4.80 22.18 -5.35
N GLU A 97 -4.71 22.64 -4.10
CA GLU A 97 -4.21 23.96 -3.75
C GLU A 97 -2.77 24.17 -4.25
N GLY A 98 -1.91 23.17 -4.05
CA GLY A 98 -0.52 23.19 -4.51
C GLY A 98 -0.34 22.94 -6.01
N ASN A 99 -1.41 22.68 -6.76
CA ASN A 99 -1.37 22.23 -8.16
C ASN A 99 -0.35 21.11 -8.39
N LEU A 100 -0.29 20.16 -7.45
CA LEU A 100 0.86 19.28 -7.29
C LEU A 100 0.99 18.28 -8.45
N GLU A 101 -0.12 17.90 -9.08
CA GLU A 101 -0.12 17.07 -10.29
C GLU A 101 0.67 17.74 -11.42
N ALA A 102 0.34 18.98 -11.78
CA ALA A 102 1.04 19.70 -12.83
C ALA A 102 2.52 19.95 -12.51
N VAL A 103 2.83 20.25 -11.23
CA VAL A 103 4.22 20.46 -10.78
C VAL A 103 5.04 19.18 -10.86
N LEU A 104 4.49 18.05 -10.41
CA LEU A 104 5.17 16.76 -10.46
C LEU A 104 5.31 16.25 -11.90
N ASP A 105 4.32 16.49 -12.76
CA ASP A 105 4.40 16.15 -14.19
C ASP A 105 5.45 17.02 -14.92
N ALA A 106 5.58 18.30 -14.54
CA ALA A 106 6.66 19.14 -15.03
C ALA A 106 8.03 18.64 -14.58
N LEU A 107 8.16 18.22 -13.31
CA LEU A 107 9.38 17.63 -12.79
C LEU A 107 9.75 16.32 -13.51
N ASP A 108 8.77 15.46 -13.77
CA ASP A 108 8.96 14.22 -14.53
C ASP A 108 9.53 14.53 -15.92
N ARG A 109 9.01 15.55 -16.63
CA ARG A 109 9.55 16.00 -17.91
C ARG A 109 10.99 16.51 -17.82
N ILE A 110 11.29 17.37 -16.84
CA ILE A 110 12.65 17.92 -16.64
C ILE A 110 13.66 16.79 -16.42
N VAL A 111 13.28 15.78 -15.62
CA VAL A 111 14.13 14.62 -15.34
C VAL A 111 14.36 13.78 -16.58
N GLU A 112 13.31 13.54 -17.38
CA GLU A 112 13.44 12.81 -18.65
C GLU A 112 14.27 13.56 -19.69
N GLU A 113 14.14 14.89 -19.78
CA GLU A 113 14.98 15.74 -20.66
C GLU A 113 16.45 15.75 -20.22
N GLY A 114 16.69 15.65 -18.91
CA GLY A 114 18.02 15.65 -18.32
C GLY A 114 18.72 14.29 -18.27
N LYS A 115 18.05 13.19 -18.61
CA LYS A 115 18.53 11.83 -18.32
C LYS A 115 19.88 11.46 -18.95
N ASP A 116 20.23 12.07 -20.08
CA ASP A 116 21.48 11.81 -20.79
C ASP A 116 22.65 12.66 -20.25
N ARG A 117 22.38 13.62 -19.36
CA ARG A 117 23.41 14.43 -18.70
C ARG A 117 23.91 13.69 -17.47
N THR A 118 25.04 13.02 -17.61
CA THR A 118 25.65 12.21 -16.54
C THR A 118 26.53 13.00 -15.58
N GLU A 119 26.93 14.22 -15.95
CA GLU A 119 27.70 15.10 -15.09
C GLU A 119 26.83 15.65 -13.95
N PRO A 120 27.39 15.85 -12.74
CA PRO A 120 26.67 16.48 -11.64
C PRO A 120 26.09 17.83 -12.05
N ALA A 121 24.85 18.09 -11.63
CA ALA A 121 24.26 19.42 -11.75
C ALA A 121 25.11 20.45 -10.97
N TRP A 122 25.13 21.67 -11.47
CA TRP A 122 25.89 22.79 -10.94
C TRP A 122 25.29 23.38 -9.66
#